data_AF-A0A936BG69-F1
#
_entry.id   AF-A0A936BG69-F1
#
_cell.length_a   1.000
_cell.length_b   1.000
_cell.length_c   1.000
_cell.angle_alpha   90.00
_cell.angle_beta   90.00
_cell.angle_gamma   90.00
#
_symmetry.space_group_name_H-M   'P 1'
#
loop_
_entity.id
_entity.type
_entity.pdbx_description
1 polymer ?
#
loop_
_entity_poly.entity_id
_entity_poly.type
_entity_poly.pdbx_seq_one_letter_code
_entity_poly.pdbx_strand_id
1 'polypeptide(L)'
;MRAVKALKEEGWELYCWSSGGGEYAKTSAEELGIAACFVGFLPKPDVMIDDVPPQSWPFLRVIHPAEIQQPNKPPEAMAVKCPPSNQSQAPAMLHL
;
A
#
# COMPACT_ATOMS: atom_id res chain seq x y z
N MET A 1 -6.37 -6.16 14.06
CA MET A 1 -6.57 -4.71 13.81
C MET A 1 -5.55 -3.83 14.54
N ARG A 2 -5.35 -3.97 15.86
CA ARG A 2 -4.35 -3.19 16.63
C ARG A 2 -2.93 -3.23 16.01
N ALA A 3 -2.52 -4.40 15.54
CA ALA A 3 -1.24 -4.63 14.88
C ALA A 3 -1.02 -3.77 13.60
N VAL A 4 -2.05 -3.62 12.77
CA VAL A 4 -1.99 -2.79 11.54
C VAL A 4 -1.87 -1.31 11.89
N LYS A 5 -2.56 -0.87 12.95
CA LYS A 5 -2.45 0.51 13.45
C LYS A 5 -1.06 0.80 14.00
N ALA A 6 -0.46 -0.13 14.74
CA ALA A 6 0.91 0.00 15.24
C ALA A 6 1.93 0.17 14.11
N LEU A 7 1.83 -0.64 13.04
CA LEU A 7 2.66 -0.47 11.84
C LEU A 7 2.54 0.94 11.24
N LYS A 8 1.32 1.48 11.14
CA LYS A 8 1.10 2.85 10.64
C LYS A 8 1.73 3.90 11.57
N GLU A 9 1.56 3.74 12.88
CA GLU A 9 2.13 4.64 13.90
C GLU A 9 3.67 4.63 13.91
N GLU A 10 4.27 3.48 13.61
CA GLU A 10 5.73 3.32 13.46
C GLU A 10 6.27 3.91 12.15
N GLY A 11 5.39 4.31 11.22
CA GLY A 11 5.75 4.99 9.97
C GLY A 11 5.86 4.08 8.75
N TRP A 12 5.34 2.85 8.80
CA TRP A 12 5.31 1.98 7.63
C TRP A 12 4.28 2.47 6.60
N GLU A 13 4.64 2.39 5.32
CA GLU A 13 3.68 2.49 4.22
C GLU A 13 3.04 1.13 3.98
N LEU A 14 1.71 1.09 4.05
CA LEU A 14 0.94 -0.14 3.94
C LEU A 14 0.06 -0.10 2.70
N TYR A 15 0.05 -1.20 1.94
CA TYR A 15 -0.87 -1.41 0.83
C TYR A 15 -1.75 -2.63 1.12
N CYS A 16 -3.03 -2.53 0.79
CA CYS A 16 -3.96 -3.63 0.99
C CYS A 16 -4.29 -4.27 -0.37
N TRP A 17 -3.94 -5.55 -0.52
CA TRP A 17 -4.23 -6.32 -1.73
C TRP A 17 -5.31 -7.37 -1.49
N SER A 18 -6.27 -7.46 -2.39
CA SER A 18 -7.27 -8.55 -2.40
C SER A 18 -7.36 -9.21 -3.77
N SER A 19 -7.61 -10.52 -3.78
CA SER A 19 -8.03 -11.25 -4.98
C SER A 19 -9.44 -10.86 -5.42
N GLY A 20 -10.26 -10.29 -4.53
CA GLY A 20 -11.57 -9.71 -4.84
C GLY A 20 -11.51 -8.31 -5.46
N GLY A 21 -10.32 -7.76 -5.70
CA GLY A 21 -10.12 -6.43 -6.27
C GLY A 21 -9.86 -5.33 -5.24
N GLY A 22 -9.46 -4.15 -5.73
CA GLY A 22 -9.14 -3.00 -4.89
C GLY A 22 -10.32 -2.47 -4.09
N GLU A 23 -11.52 -2.41 -4.69
CA GLU A 23 -12.72 -1.94 -3.99
C GLU A 23 -13.11 -2.88 -2.85
N TYR A 24 -13.07 -4.20 -3.10
CA TYR A 24 -13.30 -5.19 -2.05
C TYR A 24 -12.30 -5.03 -0.90
N ALA A 25 -11.01 -4.84 -1.20
CA ALA A 25 -9.98 -4.60 -0.19
C ALA A 25 -10.28 -3.36 0.66
N LYS A 26 -10.75 -2.28 0.02
CA LYS A 26 -11.14 -1.03 0.68
C LYS A 26 -12.34 -1.21 1.59
N THR A 27 -13.44 -1.78 1.09
CA THR A 27 -14.65 -2.04 1.89
C THR A 27 -14.32 -2.87 3.13
N SER A 28 -13.55 -3.96 2.97
CA SER A 28 -13.13 -4.77 4.13
C SER A 28 -12.29 -3.99 5.13
N ALA A 29 -11.40 -3.11 4.68
CA ALA A 29 -10.60 -2.29 5.59
C ALA A 29 -11.41 -1.21 6.32
N GLU A 30 -12.46 -0.68 5.69
CA GLU A 30 -13.42 0.26 6.28
C GLU A 30 -14.26 -0.42 7.37
N GLU A 31 -14.82 -1.59 7.08
CA GLU A 31 -15.57 -2.41 8.04
C GLU A 31 -14.75 -2.74 9.29
N LEU A 32 -13.44 -2.93 9.11
CA LEU A 32 -12.49 -3.23 10.19
C LEU A 32 -11.90 -1.97 10.86
N GLY A 33 -12.25 -0.77 10.41
CA GLY A 33 -11.77 0.50 10.97
C GLY A 33 -10.25 0.70 10.86
N ILE A 34 -9.65 0.18 9.79
CA ILE A 34 -8.20 0.28 9.48
C ILE A 34 -7.91 0.90 8.11
N ALA A 35 -8.92 1.33 7.35
CA ALA A 35 -8.72 1.91 6.01
C ALA A 35 -7.68 3.04 5.98
N ALA A 36 -7.70 3.94 6.97
CA ALA A 36 -6.75 5.05 7.10
C ALA A 36 -5.28 4.62 7.34
N CYS A 37 -5.03 3.34 7.62
CA CYS A 37 -3.67 2.81 7.77
C CYS A 37 -2.98 2.58 6.42
N PHE A 38 -3.75 2.44 5.32
CA PHE A 38 -3.22 2.09 4.01
C PHE A 38 -3.05 3.32 3.10
N VAL A 39 -2.00 3.30 2.29
CA VAL A 39 -1.74 4.29 1.23
C VAL A 39 -2.61 4.00 -0.01
N GLY A 40 -2.89 2.73 -0.27
CA GLY A 40 -3.72 2.32 -1.40
C GLY A 40 -4.32 0.93 -1.25
N PHE A 41 -5.35 0.69 -2.05
CA PHE A 41 -6.09 -0.57 -2.15
C PHE A 41 -6.00 -1.09 -3.58
N LEU A 42 -5.53 -2.32 -3.75
CA LEU A 42 -5.16 -2.84 -5.07
C LEU A 42 -5.69 -4.27 -5.28
N PRO A 43 -6.02 -4.66 -6.52
CA PRO A 43 -6.15 -6.07 -6.85
C PRO A 43 -4.79 -6.77 -6.73
N LYS A 44 -4.78 -8.03 -6.28
CA LYS A 44 -3.59 -8.88 -6.45
C LYS A 44 -3.36 -9.07 -7.96
N PRO A 45 -2.15 -8.78 -8.49
CA PRO A 45 -1.90 -8.91 -9.92
C PRO A 45 -1.76 -10.39 -10.29
N ASP A 46 -2.21 -10.75 -11.50
CA ASP A 46 -1.91 -12.05 -12.11
C ASP A 46 -0.46 -12.10 -12.63
N VAL A 47 0.05 -10.96 -13.10
CA VAL A 47 1.40 -10.80 -13.62
C VAL A 47 2.00 -9.50 -13.08
N MET A 48 3.21 -9.59 -12.53
CA MET A 48 4.00 -8.43 -12.11
C MET A 48 5.24 -8.33 -13.01
N ILE A 49 5.45 -7.16 -13.61
CA ILE A 49 6.63 -6.85 -14.42
C ILE A 49 7.47 -5.88 -13.61
N ASP A 50 8.66 -6.31 -13.23
CA ASP A 50 9.62 -5.54 -12.45
C ASP A 50 11.04 -5.99 -12.82
N ASP A 51 12.04 -5.13 -12.72
CA ASP A 51 13.44 -5.47 -12.99
C ASP A 51 14.09 -6.20 -11.81
N VAL A 52 13.55 -6.01 -10.60
CA VAL A 52 13.94 -6.72 -9.38
C VAL A 52 12.73 -7.47 -8.84
N PRO A 53 12.80 -8.80 -8.62
CA PRO A 53 11.67 -9.54 -8.08
C PRO A 53 11.28 -9.01 -6.69
N PRO A 54 9.98 -8.99 -6.32
CA PRO A 54 9.51 -8.41 -5.06
C PRO A 54 10.22 -8.93 -3.81
N GLN A 55 10.61 -10.20 -3.81
CA GLN A 55 11.32 -10.82 -2.69
C GLN A 55 12.74 -10.24 -2.48
N SER A 56 13.30 -9.58 -3.49
CA SER A 56 14.59 -8.91 -3.45
C SER A 56 14.50 -7.41 -3.18
N TRP A 57 13.29 -6.86 -3.02
CA TRP A 57 13.14 -5.45 -2.64
C TRP A 57 13.66 -5.26 -1.20
N PRO A 58 14.68 -4.40 -0.98
CA PRO A 58 15.41 -4.32 0.29
C PRO A 58 14.50 -4.03 1.49
N PHE A 59 13.41 -3.31 1.24
CA PHE A 59 12.51 -2.79 2.25
C PHE A 59 11.13 -3.45 2.27
N LEU A 60 10.82 -4.34 1.32
CA LEU A 60 9.55 -5.06 1.34
C LEU A 60 9.56 -6.06 2.50
N ARG A 61 8.46 -6.10 3.24
CA ARG A 61 8.19 -7.12 4.25
C ARG A 61 6.80 -7.68 4.00
N VAL A 62 6.72 -8.97 3.69
CA VAL A 62 5.46 -9.70 3.60
C VAL A 62 5.23 -10.36 4.94
N ILE A 63 4.22 -9.91 5.68
CA ILE A 63 3.87 -10.43 7.01
C ILE A 63 2.45 -10.96 6.91
N HIS A 64 2.23 -12.22 7.32
CA HIS A 64 0.88 -12.73 7.45
C HIS A 64 0.18 -12.02 8.63
N PRO A 65 -1.11 -11.63 8.56
CA PRO A 65 -1.76 -10.90 9.64
C PRO A 65 -1.69 -11.57 11.03
N ALA A 66 -1.63 -12.90 11.07
CA ALA A 66 -1.48 -13.67 12.32
C ALA A 66 -0.06 -13.62 12.92
N GLU A 67 0.93 -13.22 12.13
CA GLU A 67 2.35 -13.20 12.50
C GLU A 67 2.83 -11.80 12.93
N ILE A 68 1.95 -10.79 12.94
CA ILE A 68 2.33 -9.45 13.37
C ILE A 68 2.58 -9.43 14.89
N GLN A 69 3.83 -9.69 15.26
CA GLN A 69 4.43 -9.31 16.54
C GLN A 69 4.97 -7.89 16.36
N GLN A 70 4.89 -7.04 17.39
CA GLN A 70 5.20 -5.60 17.28
C GLN A 70 6.45 -5.36 16.42
N PRO A 71 6.33 -4.66 15.29
CA PRO A 71 7.47 -4.46 14.41
C PRO A 71 8.50 -3.54 15.05
N ASN A 72 9.77 -3.76 14.70
CA ASN A 72 10.78 -2.74 14.92
C ASN A 72 10.56 -1.61 13.90
N LYS A 73 10.87 -0.37 14.29
CA LYS A 73 10.74 0.83 13.44
C LYS A 73 11.36 0.60 12.05
N PRO A 74 10.72 1.06 10.97
CA PRO A 74 11.32 0.97 9.65
C PRO A 74 12.68 1.69 9.60
N PRO A 75 13.65 1.21 8.81
CA PRO A 75 14.91 1.93 8.63
C PRO A 75 14.65 3.32 8.05
N GLU A 76 15.30 4.34 8.59
CA GLU A 76 15.03 5.78 8.39
C GLU A 76 15.00 6.26 6.91
N ALA A 77 15.43 5.42 5.97
CA ALA A 77 15.48 5.67 4.54
C ALA A 77 14.13 5.58 3.78
N MET A 78 13.01 5.21 4.43
CA MET A 78 11.71 5.02 3.75
C MET A 78 11.00 6.30 3.30
N ALA A 79 11.53 7.49 3.61
CA ALA A 79 10.94 8.76 3.22
C ALA A 79 11.23 9.16 1.75
N VAL A 80 11.27 8.19 0.82
CA VAL A 80 11.19 8.51 -0.62
C VAL A 80 9.72 8.78 -0.90
N LYS A 81 9.33 10.04 -0.67
CA LYS A 81 8.02 10.57 -1.00
C LYS A 81 7.66 10.13 -2.42
N CYS A 82 6.66 9.26 -2.57
CA CYS A 82 5.92 9.19 -3.82
C CYS A 82 5.63 10.65 -4.22
N PRO A 83 6.09 11.15 -5.38
CA PRO A 83 5.71 12.48 -5.81
C PRO A 83 4.18 12.52 -5.82
N PRO A 84 3.54 13.59 -5.32
CA PRO A 84 2.09 13.67 -5.32
C PRO A 84 1.63 13.42 -6.76
N SER A 85 0.81 12.40 -6.95
CA SER A 85 0.09 12.18 -8.19
C SER A 85 -0.59 13.49 -8.52
N ASN A 86 -0.10 14.13 -9.58
CA ASN A 86 -0.58 15.43 -10.02
C ASN A 86 -2.08 15.28 -10.31
N GLN A 87 -2.92 15.72 -9.38
CA GLN A 87 -4.35 15.83 -9.62
C GLN A 87 -4.56 16.97 -10.60
N SER A 88 -5.20 16.64 -11.72
CA SER A 88 -5.76 17.56 -12.71
C SER A 88 -4.78 18.16 -13.71
N GLN A 89 -4.82 17.62 -14.94
CA GLN A 89 -5.13 18.41 -16.12
C GLN A 89 -5.78 17.49 -17.16
N ALA A 90 -7.09 17.63 -17.35
CA ALA A 90 -7.76 17.11 -18.54
C ALA A 90 -7.16 17.80 -19.77
N PRO A 91 -6.88 17.09 -20.88
CA PRO A 91 -6.40 17.75 -22.07
C PRO A 91 -7.56 18.56 -22.66
N ALA A 92 -7.32 19.85 -22.88
CA ALA A 92 -8.21 20.67 -23.69
C ALA A 92 -8.30 20.06 -25.09
N MET A 93 -9.52 19.78 -25.54
CA MET A 93 -9.82 19.48 -26.93
C MET A 93 -9.32 20.65 -27.79
N LEU A 94 -8.27 20.41 -28.57
CA LEU A 94 -7.93 21.29 -29.68
C LEU A 94 -8.59 20.73 -30.93
N HIS A 95 -9.59 21.45 -31.41
CA HIS A 95 -10.11 21.30 -32.77
C HIS A 95 -8.98 21.63 -33.74
N LEU A 96 -8.65 20.67 -34.60
CA LEU A 96 -8.38 20.82 -36.04
C LEU A 96 -8.35 19.42 -36.67
#